data_AF-X1P6I9-F1
#
_entry.id   AF-X1P6I9-F1
#
_cell.length_a   1.000
_cell.length_b   1.000
_cell.length_c   1.000
_cell.angle_alpha   90.00
_cell.angle_beta   90.00
_cell.angle_gamma   90.00
#
_symmetry.space_group_name_H-M   'P 1'
#
loop_
_entity.id
_entity.type
_entity.pdbx_description
1 polymer ?
#
loop_
_entity_poly.entity_id
_entity_poly.type
_entity_poly.pdbx_seq_one_letter_code
_entity_poly.pdbx_strand_id
1 'polypeptide(L)' 'MIREAIQTLVSGRSLTMEEAASVMEEIMQGEATPAQFGAFVTALRLKGETVDEI' A
#
# COMPACT_ATOMS: atom_id res chain seq x y z
N MET A 1 5.45 -6.70 0.43
CA MET A 1 4.38 -7.47 1.12
C MET A 1 3.07 -6.67 1.07
N ILE A 2 2.52 -6.51 -0.14
CA ILE A 2 1.35 -5.65 -0.43
C ILE A 2 0.09 -6.06 0.33
N ARG A 3 -0.05 -7.35 0.66
CA ARG A 3 -1.19 -7.88 1.40
C ARG A 3 -1.27 -7.33 2.82
N GLU A 4 -0.13 -7.29 3.51
CA GLU A 4 0.04 -6.78 4.86
C GLU A 4 -0.21 -5.26 4.88
N ALA A 5 0.30 -4.56 3.86
CA ALA A 5 0.05 -3.13 3.70
C ALA A 5 -1.44 -2.81 3.53
N ILE A 6 -2.16 -3.56 2.68
CA ILE A 6 -3.62 -3.44 2.55
C ILE A 6 -4.31 -3.64 3.91
N GLN A 7 -3.92 -4.66 4.68
CA GLN A 7 -4.50 -4.91 5.99
C GLN A 7 -4.26 -3.76 6.97
N THR A 8 -3.06 -3.18 6.97
CA THR A 8 -2.71 -2.02 7.79
C THR A 8 -3.56 -0.80 7.42
N LEU A 9 -3.66 -0.49 6.13
CA LEU A 9 -4.43 0.66 5.63
C LEU A 9 -5.93 0.52 5.88
N VAL A 10 -6.51 -0.66 5.66
CA VAL A 10 -7.93 -0.95 5.96
C VAL A 10 -8.22 -0.82 7.46
N SER A 11 -7.22 -1.05 8.32
CA SER A 11 -7.33 -0.83 9.76
C SER A 11 -7.20 0.66 10.17
N GLY A 12 -7.10 1.59 9.22
CA GLY A 12 -6.93 3.02 9.46
C GLY A 12 -5.54 3.41 9.96
N ARG A 13 -4.55 2.50 9.85
CA ARG A 13 -3.16 2.77 10.25
C ARG A 13 -2.34 3.17 9.03
N SER A 14 -1.41 4.08 9.22
CA SER A 14 -0.49 4.50 8.15
C SER A 14 0.71 3.56 8.06
N LEU A 15 1.28 3.49 6.87
CA LEU A 15 2.56 2.84 6.61
C LEU A 15 3.70 3.81 6.90
N THR A 16 4.84 3.26 7.27
CA THR A 16 6.13 3.97 7.26
C THR A 16 6.63 4.12 5.82
N MET A 17 7.58 5.03 5.61
CA MET A 17 8.24 5.22 4.31
C MET A 17 8.87 3.93 3.78
N GLU A 18 9.48 3.12 4.66
CA GLU A 18 10.12 1.85 4.28
C GLU A 18 9.08 0.80 3.83
N GLU A 19 7.95 0.71 4.52
CA GLU A 19 6.85 -0.17 4.13
C GLU A 19 6.22 0.27 2.80
N ALA A 20 5.96 1.57 2.63
CA ALA A 20 5.42 2.12 1.39
C ALA A 20 6.37 1.87 0.21
N ALA A 21 7.68 2.13 0.38
CA ALA A 21 8.70 1.85 -0.63
C ALA A 21 8.74 0.36 -1.01
N SER A 22 8.69 -0.53 -0.02
CA SER A 22 8.70 -1.98 -0.25
C SER A 22 7.49 -2.46 -1.05
N VAL A 23 6.31 -1.87 -0.82
CA VAL A 23 5.09 -2.18 -1.59
C VAL A 23 5.21 -1.67 -3.02
N MET A 24 5.74 -0.45 -3.20
CA MET A 24 5.96 0.12 -4.52
C MET A 24 6.98 -0.68 -5.33
N GLU A 25 8.03 -1.20 -4.69
CA GLU A 25 8.99 -2.11 -5.32
C GLU A 25 8.30 -3.38 -5.85
N GLU A 26 7.47 -4.05 -5.04
CA GLU A 26 6.69 -5.23 -5.43
C GLU A 26 5.74 -4.94 -6.61
N ILE A 27 5.11 -3.76 -6.63
CA ILE A 27 4.26 -3.32 -7.74
C ILE A 27 5.09 -3.12 -9.01
N MET A 28 6.23 -2.44 -8.92
CA MET A 28 7.10 -2.13 -10.06
C MET A 28 7.79 -3.38 -10.64
N GLN A 29 8.06 -4.38 -9.80
CA GLN A 29 8.59 -5.68 -10.22
C GLN A 29 7.52 -6.59 -10.85
N GLY A 30 6.23 -6.20 -10.79
CA GLY A 30 5.13 -6.98 -11.34
C GLY A 30 4.73 -8.17 -10.46
N GLU A 31 5.14 -8.18 -9.20
CA GLU A 31 4.83 -9.22 -8.23
C GLU A 31 3.42 -9.04 -7.63
N ALA A 32 2.91 -7.80 -7.63
CA ALA A 32 1.54 -7.49 -7.23
C ALA A 32 0.54 -7.78 -8.37
N THR A 33 -0.51 -8.54 -8.07
CA THR A 33 -1.63 -8.72 -9.00
C THR A 33 -2.40 -7.39 -9.21
N PRO A 34 -3.09 -7.21 -10.35
CA PRO A 34 -3.92 -6.03 -10.58
C PRO A 34 -4.98 -5.78 -9.48
N ALA A 35 -5.51 -6.87 -8.90
CA ALA A 35 -6.47 -6.80 -7.80
C ALA A 35 -5.83 -6.28 -6.50
N GLN A 36 -4.61 -6.73 -6.17
CA GLN A 36 -3.88 -6.23 -5.00
C GLN A 36 -3.49 -4.77 -5.19
N PHE A 37 -3.03 -4.37 -6.37
CA PHE A 37 -2.74 -2.97 -6.65
C PHE A 37 -4.00 -2.10 -6.47
N GLY A 38 -5.12 -2.47 -7.09
CA GLY A 38 -6.39 -1.75 -6.95
C GLY A 38 -6.87 -1.64 -5.50
N ALA A 39 -6.74 -2.73 -4.72
CA ALA A 39 -7.08 -2.73 -3.29
C ALA A 39 -6.18 -1.79 -2.48
N PHE A 40 -4.87 -1.77 -2.76
CA PHE A 40 -3.90 -0.91 -2.09
C PHE A 40 -4.20 0.57 -2.32
N VAL A 41 -4.36 1.02 -3.58
CA VAL A 41 -4.65 2.45 -3.87
C VAL A 41 -6.01 2.87 -3.32
N THR A 42 -7.00 1.97 -3.34
CA THR A 42 -8.32 2.23 -2.76
C THR A 42 -8.23 2.40 -1.24
N ALA A 43 -7.51 1.52 -0.55
CA ALA A 43 -7.34 1.59 0.90
C ALA A 43 -6.55 2.85 1.32
N LEU A 44 -5.49 3.20 0.60
CA LEU A 44 -4.74 4.46 0.79
C LEU A 44 -5.68 5.67 0.71
N ARG A 45 -6.46 5.77 -0.37
CA ARG A 45 -7.39 6.89 -0.57
C ARG A 45 -8.47 6.95 0.50
N LEU A 46 -9.03 5.81 0.91
CA LEU A 46 -10.08 5.77 1.93
C LEU A 46 -9.57 6.20 3.31
N LYS A 47 -8.35 5.79 3.67
CA LYS A 47 -7.68 6.22 4.90
C LYS A 47 -7.29 7.71 4.84
N GLY A 48 -6.86 8.18 3.67
CA GLY A 48 -6.19 9.46 3.45
C GLY A 48 -4.67 9.28 3.53
N GLU A 49 -3.97 9.62 2.45
CA GLU A 49 -2.53 9.41 2.31
C GLU A 49 -1.72 10.34 3.23
N THR A 50 -0.61 9.86 3.79
CA THR A 50 0.38 10.68 4.51
C THR A 50 1.57 11.03 3.62
N VAL A 51 2.43 11.95 4.08
CA VAL A 51 3.68 12.31 3.36
C VAL A 51 4.62 11.10 3.23
N ASP A 52 4.66 10.23 4.24
CA ASP A 52 5.52 9.04 4.22
C ASP A 52 5.02 7.95 3.24
N GLU A 53 3.76 8.04 2.79
CA GLU A 53 3.12 7.06 1.89
C GLU A 53 3.15 7.46 0.41
N ILE A 54 3.71 8.63 0.07
CA ILE A 54 3.81 9.20 -1.29
C ILE A 54 5.27 9.23 -1.76
#